data_AF-A0A5C6YMC3-F1
#
_entry.id   AF-A0A5C6YMC3-F1
#
_cell.length_a   1.000
_cell.length_b   1.000
_cell.length_c   1.000
_cell.angle_alpha   90.00
_cell.angle_beta   90.00
_cell.angle_gamma   90.00
#
_symmetry.space_group_name_H-M   'P 1'
#
loop_
_entity.id
_entity.type
_entity.pdbx_description
1 polymer ?
#
loop_
_entity_poly.entity_id
_entity_poly.type
_entity_poly.pdbx_seq_one_letter_code
_entity_poly.pdbx_strand_id
1 'polypeptide(L)'
;MLPLLRGLGERRLDLLMVSHADQDHAGGTGSLLRGLPVERRLGAVPGAAGCRRGQRWAWDGVRFEVLWPLEAPAPRENAAGAKRNGASCVLRVDAAGRRLLLTGDIESPQEAQLLRLATEAGVGTEPETETEAKAEDLRVEVLVVPHHGSRTSSSTAFVQATAPRVAALQSGHLNRFGHPRPEVVARYLAAGATVLNTVDCGAWQWRSDRWTQPLADCERTRRRRYWLTAPAVPAAPAASATPAAAMAASSASSASAEVGEGEGSDPAIEASSP
;
A
#
# COMPACT_ATOMS: atom_id res chain seq x y z
N MET A 1 -16.68 -6.96 15.79
CA MET A 1 -15.76 -6.18 16.67
C MET A 1 -16.06 -6.35 18.16
N LEU A 2 -17.28 -6.06 18.66
CA LEU A 2 -17.57 -6.12 20.11
C LEU A 2 -17.20 -7.47 20.80
N PRO A 3 -17.51 -8.66 20.26
CA PRO A 3 -17.08 -9.91 20.87
C PRO A 3 -15.56 -10.08 20.93
N LEU A 4 -14.84 -9.60 19.89
CA LEU A 4 -13.38 -9.63 19.85
C LEU A 4 -12.79 -8.78 20.97
N LEU A 5 -13.23 -7.52 21.11
CA LEU A 5 -12.74 -6.62 22.16
C LEU A 5 -13.00 -7.20 23.56
N ARG A 6 -14.20 -7.73 23.83
CA ARG A 6 -14.51 -8.42 25.09
C ARG A 6 -13.62 -9.65 25.30
N GLY A 7 -13.37 -10.43 24.26
CA GLY A 7 -12.48 -11.59 24.30
C GLY A 7 -11.01 -11.22 24.58
N LEU A 8 -10.60 -10.02 24.20
CA LEU A 8 -9.28 -9.44 24.54
C LEU A 8 -9.25 -8.84 25.96
N GLY A 9 -10.37 -8.83 26.67
CA GLY A 9 -10.48 -8.25 28.01
C GLY A 9 -10.74 -6.74 28.02
N GLU A 10 -10.97 -6.12 26.87
CA GLU A 10 -11.23 -4.69 26.77
C GLU A 10 -12.59 -4.33 27.35
N ARG A 11 -12.59 -3.37 28.29
CA ARG A 11 -13.79 -2.94 29.03
C ARG A 11 -14.25 -1.53 28.69
N ARG A 12 -13.41 -0.73 28.03
CA ARG A 12 -13.69 0.62 27.55
C ARG A 12 -12.83 0.91 26.33
N LEU A 13 -13.17 1.96 25.60
CA LEU A 13 -12.32 2.51 24.55
C LEU A 13 -11.99 3.97 24.91
N ASP A 14 -10.70 4.30 25.02
CA ASP A 14 -10.29 5.69 25.23
C ASP A 14 -10.62 6.55 23.99
N LEU A 15 -10.59 5.93 22.80
CA LEU A 15 -11.02 6.56 21.55
C LEU A 15 -11.60 5.54 20.57
N LEU A 16 -12.74 5.89 19.97
CA LEU A 16 -13.28 5.23 18.79
C LEU A 16 -13.14 6.17 17.57
N MET A 17 -12.38 5.73 16.58
CA MET A 17 -12.25 6.42 15.29
C MET A 17 -12.83 5.56 14.18
N VAL A 18 -13.63 6.16 13.31
CA VAL A 18 -14.18 5.51 12.11
C VAL A 18 -13.83 6.35 10.90
N SER A 19 -13.21 5.72 9.91
CA SER A 19 -12.70 6.37 8.69
C SER A 19 -13.79 7.13 7.93
N HIS A 20 -14.87 6.45 7.55
CA HIS A 20 -16.02 7.01 6.85
C HIS A 20 -17.29 6.19 7.13
N ALA A 21 -18.42 6.62 6.59
CA ALA A 21 -19.75 6.16 7.01
C ALA A 21 -20.25 4.87 6.34
N ASP A 22 -19.50 4.27 5.42
CA ASP A 22 -19.97 3.07 4.71
C ASP A 22 -20.01 1.85 5.64
N GLN A 23 -20.91 0.91 5.34
CA GLN A 23 -21.29 -0.13 6.31
C GLN A 23 -20.15 -1.07 6.68
N ASP A 24 -19.22 -1.32 5.77
CA ASP A 24 -18.03 -2.14 5.99
C ASP A 24 -16.98 -1.45 6.89
N HIS A 25 -17.14 -0.15 7.17
CA HIS A 25 -16.33 0.60 8.13
C HIS A 25 -17.13 0.98 9.39
N ALA A 26 -18.31 1.56 9.24
CA ALA A 26 -19.13 2.10 10.32
C ALA A 26 -20.21 1.12 10.84
N GLY A 27 -20.44 -0.01 10.19
CA GLY A 27 -21.57 -0.91 10.52
C GLY A 27 -21.53 -1.49 11.94
N GLY A 28 -20.34 -1.60 12.53
CA GLY A 28 -20.16 -2.04 13.92
C GLY A 28 -20.35 -0.95 14.98
N THR A 29 -20.37 0.33 14.60
CA THR A 29 -20.26 1.47 15.52
C THR A 29 -21.38 1.52 16.55
N GLY A 30 -22.63 1.33 16.13
CA GLY A 30 -23.78 1.36 17.05
C GLY A 30 -23.71 0.25 18.12
N SER A 31 -23.24 -0.94 17.74
CA SER A 31 -23.06 -2.05 18.68
C SER A 31 -21.92 -1.79 19.67
N LEU A 32 -20.84 -1.13 19.24
CA LEU A 32 -19.75 -0.73 20.14
C LEU A 32 -20.20 0.33 21.14
N LEU A 33 -20.87 1.41 20.68
CA LEU A 33 -21.32 2.50 21.54
C LEU A 33 -22.35 2.07 22.59
N ARG A 34 -23.18 1.06 22.30
CA ARG A 34 -24.09 0.45 23.29
C ARG A 34 -23.39 -0.56 24.20
N GLY A 35 -22.31 -1.17 23.73
CA GLY A 35 -21.69 -2.33 24.36
C GLY A 35 -20.48 -2.04 25.23
N LEU A 36 -19.84 -0.89 25.05
CA LEU A 36 -18.64 -0.42 25.75
C LEU A 36 -18.69 1.10 25.97
N PRO A 37 -18.24 1.62 27.13
CA PRO A 37 -17.95 3.03 27.31
C PRO A 37 -16.88 3.50 26.30
N VAL A 38 -17.09 4.67 25.70
CA VAL A 38 -16.17 5.29 24.76
C VAL A 38 -15.91 6.73 25.19
N GLU A 39 -14.68 7.05 25.58
CA GLU A 39 -14.31 8.36 26.13
C GLU A 39 -14.24 9.44 25.05
N ARG A 40 -13.54 9.17 23.95
CA ARG A 40 -13.46 10.08 22.79
C ARG A 40 -13.95 9.43 21.52
N ARG A 41 -14.48 10.24 20.61
CA ARG A 41 -14.98 9.79 19.30
C ARG A 41 -14.43 10.69 18.21
N LEU A 42 -14.06 10.11 17.07
CA LEU A 42 -13.52 10.85 15.93
C LEU A 42 -13.97 10.24 14.59
N GLY A 43 -14.16 11.08 13.59
CA GLY A 43 -14.54 10.66 12.23
C GLY A 43 -16.02 10.34 12.13
N ALA A 44 -16.38 9.30 11.36
CA ALA A 44 -17.77 8.94 11.06
C ALA A 44 -18.49 8.22 12.22
N VAL A 45 -18.27 8.66 13.46
CA VAL A 45 -18.95 8.19 14.65
C VAL A 45 -20.08 9.17 15.01
N PRO A 46 -21.30 8.70 15.34
CA PRO A 46 -22.40 9.59 15.71
C PRO A 46 -22.05 10.53 16.87
N GLY A 47 -22.25 11.84 16.64
CA GLY A 47 -21.97 12.91 17.60
C GLY A 47 -20.48 13.23 17.80
N ALA A 48 -19.59 12.69 16.96
CA ALA A 48 -18.16 12.96 17.01
C ALA A 48 -17.76 14.19 16.19
N ALA A 49 -16.58 14.73 16.51
CA ALA A 49 -15.89 15.63 15.59
C ALA A 49 -15.44 14.85 14.35
N GLY A 50 -15.53 15.46 13.17
CA GLY A 50 -14.96 14.91 11.94
C GLY A 50 -13.43 14.86 12.01
N CYS A 51 -12.84 14.02 11.18
CA CYS A 51 -11.39 14.00 10.99
C CYS A 51 -10.95 15.25 10.22
N ARG A 52 -9.83 15.83 10.64
CA ARG A 52 -9.20 16.96 9.97
C ARG A 52 -7.68 16.82 10.03
N ARG A 53 -7.01 17.16 8.93
CA ARG A 53 -5.55 17.15 8.82
C ARG A 53 -4.92 17.96 9.96
N GLY A 54 -3.82 17.43 10.51
CA GLY A 54 -3.08 18.07 11.59
C GLY A 54 -3.64 17.79 12.99
N GLN A 55 -4.78 17.10 13.12
CA GLN A 55 -5.17 16.53 14.41
C GLN A 55 -4.13 15.51 14.86
N ARG A 56 -3.56 15.74 16.04
CA ARG A 56 -2.46 14.95 16.60
C ARG A 56 -2.75 14.57 18.04
N TRP A 57 -2.31 13.38 18.43
CA TRP A 57 -2.27 12.97 19.83
C TRP A 57 -1.16 11.94 20.04
N ALA A 58 -0.82 11.67 21.29
CA ALA A 58 0.12 10.63 21.65
C ALA A 58 -0.41 9.81 22.83
N TRP A 59 -0.13 8.50 22.80
CA TRP A 59 -0.41 7.56 23.87
C TRP A 59 0.78 6.61 24.03
N ASP A 60 1.34 6.53 25.24
CA ASP A 60 2.39 5.56 25.58
C ASP A 60 3.55 5.50 24.57
N GLY A 61 4.01 6.68 24.12
CA GLY A 61 5.10 6.80 23.14
C GLY A 61 4.71 6.53 21.68
N VAL A 62 3.43 6.23 21.41
CA VAL A 62 2.85 6.14 20.05
C VAL A 62 2.28 7.50 19.67
N ARG A 63 2.69 8.03 18.52
CA ARG A 63 2.16 9.28 17.96
C ARG A 63 1.17 8.97 16.85
N PHE A 64 0.08 9.72 16.83
CA PHE A 64 -0.99 9.61 15.86
C PHE A 64 -1.19 10.95 15.19
N GLU A 65 -1.38 10.94 13.87
CA GLU A 65 -1.66 12.14 13.10
C GLU A 65 -2.65 11.86 11.98
N VAL A 66 -3.71 12.66 11.93
CA VAL A 66 -4.66 12.65 10.81
C VAL A 66 -4.03 13.42 9.65
N LEU A 67 -3.85 12.76 8.51
CA LEU A 67 -3.30 13.36 7.29
C LEU A 67 -4.37 13.88 6.34
N TRP A 68 -5.59 13.34 6.45
CA TRP A 68 -6.73 13.62 5.57
C TRP A 68 -8.05 13.33 6.31
N PRO A 69 -9.16 14.03 6.02
CA PRO A 69 -9.32 15.13 5.04
C PRO A 69 -8.67 16.44 5.45
N LEU A 70 -8.44 17.34 4.48
CA LEU A 70 -7.89 18.68 4.77
C LEU A 70 -8.74 19.44 5.79
N GLU A 71 -10.06 19.43 5.57
CA GLU A 71 -11.05 19.97 6.49
C GLU A 71 -12.05 18.89 6.86
N ALA A 72 -12.66 19.02 8.04
CA ALA A 72 -13.68 18.08 8.47
C ALA A 72 -14.88 18.14 7.51
N PRO A 73 -15.40 16.98 7.03
CA PRO A 73 -16.57 16.97 6.15
C PRO A 73 -17.77 17.59 6.87
N ALA A 74 -18.61 18.32 6.14
CA ALA A 74 -19.80 18.89 6.73
C ALA A 74 -20.72 17.77 7.27
N PRO A 75 -21.44 17.96 8.41
CA PRO A 75 -22.26 16.92 9.05
C PRO A 75 -23.40 16.34 8.19
N ARG A 76 -23.66 16.91 7.00
CA ARG A 76 -24.82 16.64 6.14
C ARG A 76 -24.49 16.00 4.79
N GLU A 77 -23.27 15.53 4.58
CA GLU A 77 -22.93 14.93 3.28
C GLU A 77 -23.52 13.52 3.11
N ASN A 78 -24.80 13.48 2.74
CA ASN A 78 -25.44 12.38 2.00
C ASN A 78 -24.85 12.29 0.58
N ALA A 79 -23.54 12.22 0.49
CA ALA A 79 -22.85 12.16 -0.79
C ALA A 79 -22.85 10.72 -1.28
N ALA A 80 -22.99 10.45 -2.58
CA ALA A 80 -22.97 9.08 -3.11
C ALA A 80 -21.54 8.51 -3.12
N GLY A 81 -21.38 7.23 -2.74
CA GLY A 81 -20.18 6.38 -2.89
C GLY A 81 -18.82 7.10 -2.85
N ALA A 82 -18.29 7.48 -4.02
CA ALA A 82 -16.99 8.15 -4.18
C ALA A 82 -16.80 9.40 -3.28
N LYS A 83 -17.88 10.17 -3.05
CA LYS A 83 -17.81 11.33 -2.15
C LYS A 83 -17.73 10.94 -0.67
N ARG A 84 -18.25 9.75 -0.27
CA ARG A 84 -18.12 9.21 1.09
C ARG A 84 -16.73 8.63 1.33
N ASN A 85 -16.22 7.89 0.35
CA ASN A 85 -14.88 7.31 0.36
C ASN A 85 -13.80 8.39 0.47
N GLY A 86 -13.96 9.48 -0.29
CA GLY A 86 -13.10 10.65 -0.22
C GLY A 86 -13.09 11.35 1.15
N ALA A 87 -14.07 11.10 2.03
CA ALA A 87 -14.09 11.63 3.39
C ALA A 87 -13.36 10.72 4.42
N SER A 88 -12.77 9.60 3.97
CA SER A 88 -12.05 8.66 4.82
C SER A 88 -10.99 9.36 5.66
N CYS A 89 -10.96 9.12 6.96
CA CYS A 89 -9.83 9.55 7.77
C CYS A 89 -8.56 8.78 7.41
N VAL A 90 -7.50 9.47 6.99
CA VAL A 90 -6.18 8.86 6.81
C VAL A 90 -5.36 9.11 8.07
N LEU A 91 -4.97 8.04 8.76
CA LEU A 91 -4.26 8.10 10.02
C LEU A 91 -2.84 7.54 9.88
N ARG A 92 -1.85 8.37 10.18
CA ARG A 92 -0.47 7.95 10.39
C ARG A 92 -0.26 7.58 11.85
N VAL A 93 0.41 6.45 12.08
CA VAL A 93 0.79 5.98 13.41
C VAL A 93 2.29 5.76 13.42
N ASP A 94 2.99 6.48 14.29
CA ASP A 94 4.44 6.36 14.50
C ASP A 94 4.71 5.75 15.88
N ALA A 95 5.36 4.59 15.93
CA ALA A 95 5.69 3.86 17.16
C ALA A 95 7.02 3.15 17.04
N ALA A 96 7.90 3.28 18.05
CA ALA A 96 9.19 2.58 18.10
C ALA A 96 10.04 2.69 16.80
N GLY A 97 10.06 3.88 16.19
CA GLY A 97 10.79 4.16 14.95
C GLY A 97 10.14 3.60 13.67
N ARG A 98 8.93 3.06 13.76
CA ARG A 98 8.18 2.46 12.66
C ARG A 98 6.89 3.18 12.41
N ARG A 99 6.37 3.02 11.19
CA ARG A 99 5.20 3.74 10.73
C ARG A 99 4.16 2.84 10.07
N LEU A 100 2.92 3.05 10.45
CA LEU A 100 1.72 2.48 9.85
C LEU A 100 0.87 3.60 9.24
N LEU A 101 0.31 3.37 8.06
CA LEU A 101 -0.68 4.24 7.45
C LEU A 101 -2.01 3.50 7.28
N LEU A 102 -3.05 4.01 7.93
CA LEU A 102 -4.43 3.58 7.76
C LEU A 102 -5.12 4.56 6.81
N THR A 103 -5.57 4.07 5.67
CA THR A 103 -6.01 4.94 4.57
C THR A 103 -7.53 5.00 4.41
N GLY A 104 -8.26 4.07 5.04
CA GLY A 104 -9.68 3.88 4.75
C GLY A 104 -9.87 3.60 3.26
N ASP A 105 -10.86 4.26 2.65
CA ASP A 105 -11.22 4.04 1.26
C ASP A 105 -10.89 5.26 0.39
N ILE A 106 -9.86 6.04 0.74
CA ILE A 106 -9.42 7.13 -0.14
C ILE A 106 -9.15 6.62 -1.56
N GLU A 107 -9.46 7.46 -2.54
CA GLU A 107 -9.27 7.15 -3.95
C GLU A 107 -8.13 8.02 -4.53
N SER A 108 -7.79 7.75 -5.78
CA SER A 108 -6.69 8.41 -6.51
C SER A 108 -6.69 9.95 -6.38
N PRO A 109 -7.83 10.67 -6.36
CA PRO A 109 -7.82 12.12 -6.14
C PRO A 109 -7.25 12.54 -4.78
N GLN A 110 -7.61 11.83 -3.71
CA GLN A 110 -7.11 12.10 -2.36
C GLN A 110 -5.65 11.68 -2.22
N GLU A 111 -5.25 10.57 -2.84
CA GLU A 111 -3.85 10.15 -2.92
C GLU A 111 -2.98 11.22 -3.59
N ALA A 112 -3.41 11.75 -4.73
CA ALA A 112 -2.71 12.82 -5.43
C ALA A 112 -2.59 14.09 -4.57
N GLN A 113 -3.61 14.38 -3.75
CA GLN A 113 -3.55 15.50 -2.83
C GLN A 113 -2.57 15.27 -1.68
N LEU A 114 -2.53 14.07 -1.09
CA LEU A 114 -1.53 13.71 -0.09
C LEU A 114 -0.11 13.81 -0.65
N LEU A 115 0.11 13.38 -1.90
CA LEU A 115 1.41 13.51 -2.57
C LEU A 115 1.81 14.97 -2.75
N ARG A 116 0.88 15.83 -3.20
CA ARG A 116 1.14 17.27 -3.34
C ARG A 116 1.53 17.91 -2.01
N LEU A 117 0.76 17.65 -0.95
CA LEU A 117 1.03 18.18 0.39
C LEU A 117 2.38 17.69 0.92
N ALA A 118 2.76 16.45 0.61
CA ALA A 118 4.05 15.90 0.98
C ALA A 118 5.23 16.62 0.30
N THR A 119 5.06 17.03 -0.96
CA THR A 119 6.06 17.81 -1.71
C THR A 119 6.06 19.30 -1.35
N GLU A 120 4.89 19.89 -1.14
CA GLU A 120 4.70 21.33 -0.88
C GLU A 120 5.12 21.71 0.55
N ALA A 121 5.04 20.79 1.52
CA ALA A 121 5.58 21.01 2.86
C ALA A 121 7.10 21.28 2.86
N GLY A 122 7.81 21.10 1.74
CA GLY A 122 9.21 21.52 1.54
C GLY A 122 9.41 22.78 0.68
N VAL A 123 8.34 23.42 0.18
CA VAL A 123 8.42 24.57 -0.74
C VAL A 123 7.41 25.64 -0.30
N GLY A 124 7.84 26.60 0.54
CA GLY A 124 7.09 27.85 0.75
C GLY A 124 6.78 28.27 2.18
N THR A 125 7.75 28.26 3.09
CA THR A 125 7.69 29.11 4.30
C THR A 125 8.92 29.99 4.35
N GLU A 126 8.71 31.30 4.35
CA GLU A 126 9.74 32.29 4.69
C GLU A 126 10.39 31.90 6.04
N PRO A 127 11.72 31.96 6.15
CA PRO A 127 12.43 31.45 7.31
C PRO A 127 12.37 32.48 8.44
N GLU A 128 11.36 32.41 9.30
CA GLU A 128 11.37 33.20 10.55
C GLU A 128 11.84 32.39 11.77
N THR A 129 11.99 31.06 11.67
CA THR A 129 12.66 30.25 12.69
C THR A 129 13.23 28.97 12.05
N GLU A 130 14.42 28.54 12.49
CA GLU A 130 15.21 27.40 12.01
C GLU A 130 14.56 26.02 12.25
N THR A 131 13.28 25.85 11.89
CA THR A 131 12.64 24.53 11.85
C THR A 131 12.39 24.22 10.39
N GLU A 132 13.37 23.58 9.74
CA GLU A 132 13.25 23.07 8.37
C GLU A 132 11.86 22.47 8.16
N ALA A 133 11.09 23.05 7.23
CA ALA A 133 9.81 22.51 6.82
C ALA A 133 10.10 21.16 6.11
N LYS A 134 10.14 20.11 6.92
CA LYS A 134 10.51 18.77 6.46
C LYS A 134 9.33 18.26 5.64
N ALA A 135 9.57 18.07 4.34
CA ALA A 135 8.66 17.37 3.43
C ALA A 135 8.02 16.17 4.14
N GLU A 136 6.70 16.02 4.03
CA GLU A 136 5.99 14.98 4.75
C GLU A 136 6.34 13.62 4.16
N ASP A 137 7.23 12.87 4.82
CA ASP A 137 7.60 11.53 4.38
C ASP A 137 6.38 10.58 4.51
N LEU A 138 5.86 10.10 3.38
CA LEU A 138 4.76 9.15 3.33
C LEU A 138 5.23 7.70 3.40
N ARG A 139 6.54 7.43 3.42
CA ARG A 139 7.07 6.07 3.54
C ARG A 139 6.62 5.42 4.82
N VAL A 140 6.16 4.17 4.71
CA VAL A 140 5.64 3.40 5.84
C VAL A 140 6.18 1.98 5.86
N GLU A 141 6.23 1.37 7.04
CA GLU A 141 6.51 -0.06 7.15
C GLU A 141 5.27 -0.86 6.76
N VAL A 142 4.11 -0.43 7.24
CA VAL A 142 2.82 -1.08 6.96
C VAL A 142 1.87 -0.06 6.35
N LEU A 143 1.29 -0.44 5.22
CA LEU A 143 0.17 0.27 4.61
C LEU A 143 -1.04 -0.65 4.67
N VAL A 144 -2.11 -0.20 5.34
CA VAL A 144 -3.43 -0.78 5.09
C VAL A 144 -3.90 -0.23 3.76
N VAL A 145 -4.04 -1.11 2.78
CA VAL A 145 -4.24 -0.77 1.38
C VAL A 145 -5.57 -0.04 1.22
N PRO A 146 -5.59 1.13 0.55
CA PRO A 146 -6.80 1.89 0.35
C PRO A 146 -7.92 1.09 -0.31
N HIS A 147 -9.14 1.26 0.18
CA HIS A 147 -10.37 0.80 -0.47
C HIS A 147 -10.33 -0.69 -0.83
N HIS A 148 -9.80 -1.49 0.10
CA HIS A 148 -9.67 -2.95 0.00
C HIS A 148 -8.87 -3.43 -1.24
N GLY A 149 -8.14 -2.55 -1.93
CA GLY A 149 -7.49 -2.83 -3.21
C GLY A 149 -8.40 -2.63 -4.43
N SER A 150 -9.24 -1.59 -4.43
CA SER A 150 -10.02 -1.14 -5.59
C SER A 150 -9.14 -0.57 -6.72
N ARG A 151 -9.64 -0.63 -7.97
CA ARG A 151 -8.99 -0.01 -9.14
C ARG A 151 -8.94 1.52 -9.05
N THR A 152 -9.82 2.11 -8.25
CA THR A 152 -9.95 3.56 -8.08
C THR A 152 -8.90 4.14 -7.12
N SER A 153 -8.16 3.28 -6.42
CA SER A 153 -7.13 3.64 -5.45
C SER A 153 -5.80 2.92 -5.74
N SER A 154 -4.83 3.14 -4.87
CA SER A 154 -3.47 2.62 -4.95
C SER A 154 -2.79 3.03 -6.25
N SER A 155 -2.87 4.30 -6.65
CA SER A 155 -2.19 4.81 -7.85
C SER A 155 -0.68 4.51 -7.81
N THR A 156 -0.04 4.37 -8.97
CA THR A 156 1.41 4.07 -9.04
C THR A 156 2.23 5.09 -8.26
N ALA A 157 1.94 6.38 -8.38
CA ALA A 157 2.63 7.43 -7.63
C ALA A 157 2.47 7.26 -6.11
N PHE A 158 1.27 6.94 -5.64
CA PHE A 158 1.01 6.73 -4.21
C PHE A 158 1.73 5.49 -3.65
N VAL A 159 1.69 4.38 -4.40
CA VAL A 159 2.41 3.15 -4.00
C VAL A 159 3.92 3.40 -3.94
N GLN A 160 4.49 4.14 -4.89
CA GLN A 160 5.92 4.47 -4.88
C GLN A 160 6.30 5.44 -3.75
N ALA A 161 5.48 6.44 -3.47
CA ALA A 161 5.75 7.39 -2.38
C ALA A 161 5.63 6.76 -0.99
N THR A 162 4.68 5.83 -0.82
CA THR A 162 4.51 5.11 0.45
C THR A 162 5.50 3.96 0.62
N ALA A 163 6.03 3.41 -0.48
CA ALA A 163 7.02 2.33 -0.55
C ALA A 163 6.88 1.30 0.59
N PRO A 164 5.68 0.70 0.79
CA PRO A 164 5.41 -0.04 2.00
C PRO A 164 6.19 -1.36 2.02
N ARG A 165 6.76 -1.71 3.17
CA ARG A 165 7.33 -3.06 3.35
C ARG A 165 6.24 -4.14 3.36
N VAL A 166 5.08 -3.82 3.94
CA VAL A 166 3.87 -4.67 3.94
C VAL A 166 2.67 -3.89 3.44
N ALA A 167 2.01 -4.44 2.41
CA ALA A 167 0.71 -3.98 1.95
C ALA A 167 -0.38 -4.94 2.48
N ALA A 168 -1.13 -4.49 3.49
CA ALA A 168 -2.18 -5.27 4.15
C ALA A 168 -3.54 -4.98 3.53
N LEU A 169 -4.10 -5.98 2.84
CA LEU A 169 -5.41 -5.97 2.21
C LEU A 169 -6.48 -6.50 3.18
N GLN A 170 -7.60 -5.78 3.25
CA GLN A 170 -8.72 -6.12 4.11
C GLN A 170 -9.90 -6.64 3.28
N SER A 171 -9.70 -7.75 2.55
CA SER A 171 -10.78 -8.33 1.74
C SER A 171 -11.50 -9.48 2.45
N GLY A 172 -12.78 -9.65 2.11
CA GLY A 172 -13.60 -10.79 2.53
C GLY A 172 -13.52 -11.96 1.54
N HIS A 173 -13.81 -13.17 2.02
CA HIS A 173 -13.95 -14.34 1.17
C HIS A 173 -15.11 -14.15 0.19
N LEU A 174 -14.89 -14.47 -1.08
CA LEU A 174 -15.86 -14.27 -2.18
C LEU A 174 -16.42 -12.84 -2.19
N ASN A 175 -15.54 -11.85 -1.99
CA ASN A 175 -15.94 -10.45 -2.01
C ASN A 175 -16.71 -10.12 -3.30
N ARG A 176 -17.99 -9.73 -3.15
CA ARG A 176 -18.90 -9.42 -4.27
C ARG A 176 -18.42 -8.29 -5.18
N PHE A 177 -17.55 -7.42 -4.68
CA PHE A 177 -16.98 -6.31 -5.43
C PHE A 177 -15.75 -6.74 -6.26
N GLY A 178 -15.22 -7.94 -6.01
CA GLY A 178 -14.03 -8.47 -6.68
C GLY A 178 -12.73 -7.79 -6.24
N HIS A 179 -12.65 -7.39 -4.96
CA HIS A 179 -11.43 -6.90 -4.32
C HIS A 179 -10.70 -8.03 -3.58
N PRO A 180 -9.35 -8.01 -3.53
CA PRO A 180 -8.47 -7.03 -4.19
C PRO A 180 -8.40 -7.25 -5.70
N ARG A 181 -8.10 -6.18 -6.44
CA ARG A 181 -7.93 -6.25 -7.90
C ARG A 181 -6.52 -6.77 -8.23
N PRO A 182 -6.37 -7.77 -9.13
CA PRO A 182 -5.06 -8.34 -9.45
C PRO A 182 -4.00 -7.30 -9.86
N GLU A 183 -4.39 -6.28 -10.61
CA GLU A 183 -3.51 -5.17 -11.02
C GLU A 183 -3.03 -4.31 -9.85
N VAL A 184 -3.84 -4.15 -8.79
CA VAL A 184 -3.45 -3.43 -7.57
C VAL A 184 -2.45 -4.26 -6.78
N VAL A 185 -2.72 -5.56 -6.65
CA VAL A 185 -1.79 -6.51 -6.01
C VAL A 185 -0.45 -6.51 -6.74
N ALA A 186 -0.46 -6.62 -8.07
CA ALA A 186 0.74 -6.60 -8.90
C ALA A 186 1.56 -5.32 -8.72
N ARG A 187 0.90 -4.16 -8.58
CA ARG A 187 1.58 -2.87 -8.33
C ARG A 187 2.33 -2.86 -7.00
N TYR A 188 1.74 -3.40 -5.93
CA TYR A 188 2.42 -3.51 -4.63
C TYR A 188 3.59 -4.50 -4.67
N LEU A 189 3.41 -5.66 -5.32
CA LEU A 189 4.48 -6.65 -5.50
C LEU A 189 5.64 -6.06 -6.31
N ALA A 190 5.35 -5.33 -7.39
CA ALA A 190 6.35 -4.67 -8.21
C ALA A 190 7.12 -3.56 -7.46
N ALA A 191 6.49 -2.94 -6.45
CA ALA A 191 7.14 -2.00 -5.55
C ALA A 191 7.94 -2.69 -4.42
N GLY A 192 8.04 -4.02 -4.43
CA GLY A 192 8.80 -4.80 -3.44
C GLY A 192 8.05 -5.07 -2.13
N ALA A 193 6.75 -4.75 -2.05
CA ALA A 193 5.97 -4.97 -0.84
C ALA A 193 5.64 -6.46 -0.68
N THR A 194 5.64 -6.94 0.57
CA THR A 194 4.94 -8.18 0.90
C THR A 194 3.45 -7.90 0.97
N VAL A 195 2.65 -8.57 0.12
CA VAL A 195 1.20 -8.44 0.16
C VAL A 195 0.60 -9.47 1.12
N LEU A 196 -0.16 -8.99 2.09
CA LEU A 196 -0.90 -9.82 3.04
C LEU A 196 -2.39 -9.54 2.88
N ASN A 197 -3.22 -10.58 2.91
CA ASN A 197 -4.67 -10.42 2.83
C ASN A 197 -5.36 -11.10 4.00
N THR A 198 -6.29 -10.39 4.64
CA THR A 198 -7.05 -10.91 5.78
C THR A 198 -7.84 -12.16 5.43
N VAL A 199 -8.28 -12.30 4.17
CA VAL A 199 -8.99 -13.51 3.72
C VAL A 199 -8.15 -14.77 3.84
N ASP A 200 -6.82 -14.65 3.80
CA ASP A 200 -5.84 -15.74 3.90
C ASP A 200 -5.29 -15.88 5.33
N CYS A 201 -5.17 -14.75 6.03
CA CYS A 201 -4.56 -14.65 7.35
C CYS A 201 -5.56 -14.88 8.52
N GLY A 202 -6.85 -14.61 8.29
CA GLY A 202 -7.89 -14.54 9.32
C GLY A 202 -7.81 -13.22 10.09
N ALA A 203 -6.80 -13.11 10.94
CA ALA A 203 -6.37 -11.87 11.56
C ALA A 203 -4.84 -11.80 11.50
N TRP A 204 -4.31 -10.59 11.39
CA TRP A 204 -2.87 -10.36 11.39
C TRP A 204 -2.49 -9.49 12.57
N GLN A 205 -1.41 -9.83 13.27
CA GLN A 205 -0.86 -9.01 14.35
C GLN A 205 0.46 -8.40 13.91
N TRP A 206 0.50 -7.08 13.81
CA TRP A 206 1.75 -6.36 13.64
C TRP A 206 2.22 -5.80 14.97
N ARG A 207 3.55 -5.77 15.16
CA ARG A 207 4.20 -5.22 16.35
C ARG A 207 5.27 -4.23 15.92
N SER A 208 5.24 -3.04 16.50
CA SER A 208 6.23 -2.00 16.21
C SER A 208 7.52 -2.19 17.00
N ASP A 209 7.49 -2.86 18.14
CA ASP A 209 8.66 -3.09 19.00
C ASP A 209 9.58 -4.22 18.50
N ARG A 210 9.11 -5.06 17.57
CA ARG A 210 9.89 -6.15 16.97
C ARG A 210 9.44 -6.44 15.55
N TRP A 211 10.39 -6.77 14.67
CA TRP A 211 10.02 -7.21 13.32
C TRP A 211 9.83 -8.72 13.32
N THR A 212 8.70 -9.17 12.82
CA THR A 212 8.44 -10.57 12.50
C THR A 212 8.19 -10.67 11.00
N GLN A 213 8.53 -11.82 10.40
CA GLN A 213 8.14 -12.06 9.01
C GLN A 213 6.61 -11.96 8.90
N PRO A 214 6.04 -11.21 7.93
CA PRO A 214 4.62 -10.84 7.94
C PRO A 214 3.66 -12.03 8.10
N LEU A 215 3.98 -13.19 7.53
CA LEU A 215 3.14 -14.39 7.57
C LEU A 215 3.17 -15.15 8.92
N ALA A 216 4.19 -14.94 9.74
CA ALA A 216 4.36 -15.65 11.01
C ALA A 216 3.30 -15.22 12.04
N ASP A 217 2.76 -14.00 11.91
CA ASP A 217 1.76 -13.45 12.81
C ASP A 217 0.32 -13.53 12.30
N CYS A 218 0.07 -14.40 11.31
CA CYS A 218 -1.29 -14.74 10.90
C CYS A 218 -1.98 -15.66 11.88
N GLU A 219 -3.23 -15.37 12.23
CA GLU A 219 -4.03 -16.16 13.16
C GLU A 219 -4.24 -17.59 12.66
N ARG A 220 -4.44 -17.77 11.34
CA ARG A 220 -4.50 -19.12 10.75
C ARG A 220 -3.20 -19.91 10.86
N THR A 221 -2.06 -19.23 10.99
CA THR A 221 -0.76 -19.86 11.25
C THR A 221 -0.58 -20.13 12.76
N ARG A 222 -0.84 -19.12 13.61
CA ARG A 222 -0.65 -19.17 15.07
C ARG A 222 -1.60 -20.12 15.77
N ARG A 223 -2.84 -20.24 15.29
CA ARG A 223 -3.85 -21.18 15.80
C ARG A 223 -4.28 -22.14 14.71
N ARG A 224 -3.30 -22.75 14.03
CA ARG A 224 -3.57 -23.74 12.98
C ARG A 224 -4.44 -24.86 13.52
N ARG A 225 -5.60 -25.04 12.89
CA ARG A 225 -6.50 -26.17 13.11
C ARG A 225 -6.30 -27.17 11.98
N TYR A 226 -6.48 -28.47 12.23
CA TYR A 226 -6.29 -29.50 11.20
C TYR A 226 -7.24 -29.33 9.99
N TRP A 227 -8.37 -28.63 10.16
CA TRP A 227 -9.35 -28.34 9.12
C TRP A 227 -9.14 -27.00 8.41
N LEU A 228 -8.12 -26.21 8.77
CA LEU A 228 -7.77 -24.98 8.06
C LEU A 228 -6.71 -25.29 7.01
N THR A 229 -7.06 -25.14 5.74
CA THR A 229 -6.10 -25.16 4.63
C THR A 229 -5.10 -24.02 4.80
N ALA A 230 -3.82 -24.28 4.56
CA ALA A 230 -2.79 -23.25 4.65
C ALA A 230 -3.09 -22.13 3.61
N PRO A 231 -2.90 -20.84 3.97
CA PRO A 231 -3.08 -19.78 3.00
C PRO A 231 -2.08 -19.89 1.84
N ALA A 232 -2.57 -19.74 0.62
CA ALA A 232 -1.71 -19.55 -0.54
C ALA A 232 -1.15 -18.12 -0.48
N VAL A 233 0.14 -17.99 -0.24
CA VAL A 233 0.83 -16.69 -0.33
C VAL A 233 1.06 -16.43 -1.82
N PRO A 234 0.53 -15.34 -2.41
CA PRO A 234 0.93 -14.99 -3.75
C PRO A 234 2.43 -14.66 -3.74
N ALA A 235 3.22 -15.51 -4.37
CA ALA A 235 4.64 -15.24 -4.56
C ALA A 235 4.78 -14.00 -5.45
N ALA A 236 5.76 -13.14 -5.15
CA ALA A 236 6.19 -12.15 -6.12
C ALA A 236 6.61 -12.89 -7.40
N PRO A 237 6.24 -12.41 -8.60
CA PRO A 237 6.79 -12.95 -9.82
C PRO A 237 8.32 -12.84 -9.72
N ALA A 238 9.04 -13.93 -10.01
CA ALA A 238 10.48 -13.91 -10.06
C ALA A 238 10.92 -12.76 -10.98
N ALA A 239 11.78 -11.87 -10.50
CA ALA A 239 12.36 -10.84 -11.34
C ALA A 239 13.01 -11.55 -12.52
N SER A 240 12.47 -11.33 -13.73
CA SER A 240 13.10 -11.85 -14.95
C SER A 240 14.47 -11.19 -15.04
N ALA A 241 15.51 -11.97 -14.76
CA ALA A 241 16.89 -11.58 -15.00
C ALA A 241 16.97 -11.12 -16.45
N THR A 242 17.15 -9.82 -16.65
CA THR A 242 17.45 -9.27 -17.95
C THR A 242 18.89 -9.68 -18.25
N PRO A 243 19.20 -10.45 -19.30
CA PRO A 243 20.58 -10.66 -19.67
C PRO A 243 21.08 -9.34 -20.27
N ALA A 244 21.89 -8.62 -19.50
CA ALA A 244 22.69 -7.53 -20.03
C ALA A 244 23.83 -8.11 -20.88
N ALA A 245 23.96 -7.59 -22.10
CA ALA A 245 25.14 -7.58 -22.96
C ALA A 245 25.70 -8.93 -23.48
N ALA A 246 25.40 -9.21 -24.76
CA ALA A 246 26.32 -9.90 -25.67
C ALA A 246 26.18 -9.31 -27.09
N MET A 247 26.67 -8.08 -27.25
CA MET A 247 26.96 -7.47 -28.55
C MET A 247 28.32 -6.79 -28.43
N ALA A 248 29.38 -7.61 -28.48
CA ALA A 248 30.73 -7.16 -28.80
C ALA A 248 31.53 -8.36 -29.33
N ALA A 249 32.22 -8.12 -30.45
CA ALA A 249 33.23 -8.96 -31.09
C ALA A 249 32.75 -10.25 -31.80
N SER A 250 32.33 -10.09 -33.06
CA SER A 250 32.61 -11.12 -34.08
C SER A 250 33.95 -10.74 -34.73
N SER A 251 35.04 -11.24 -34.15
CA SER A 251 36.36 -11.21 -34.75
C SER A 251 36.49 -12.38 -35.73
N ALA A 252 36.92 -12.06 -36.94
CA ALA A 252 37.28 -12.99 -37.99
C ALA A 252 38.34 -14.01 -37.54
N SER A 253 38.15 -15.27 -37.94
CA SER A 253 39.23 -16.21 -38.28
C SER A 253 38.59 -17.50 -38.80
N SER A 254 38.32 -17.58 -40.10
CA SER A 254 38.05 -18.85 -40.78
C SER A 254 39.37 -19.49 -41.18
N ALA A 255 39.56 -20.72 -40.68
CA ALA A 255 40.68 -21.58 -40.93
C ALA A 255 40.79 -22.02 -42.39
N SER A 256 42.03 -22.25 -42.80
CA SER A 256 42.48 -22.87 -44.03
C SER A 256 41.82 -24.23 -44.27
N ALA A 257 41.39 -24.45 -45.51
CA ALA A 257 41.18 -25.78 -46.07
C ALA A 257 41.71 -25.78 -47.51
N GLU A 258 42.84 -26.44 -47.70
CA GLU A 258 43.40 -26.80 -49.00
C GLU A 258 42.58 -27.94 -49.62
N VAL A 259 42.01 -27.70 -50.80
CA VAL A 259 41.68 -28.66 -51.87
C VAL A 259 41.71 -27.79 -53.13
N GLY A 260 42.54 -27.97 -54.16
CA GLY A 260 42.88 -29.21 -54.85
C GLY A 260 42.25 -29.13 -56.24
N GLU A 261 43.04 -28.62 -57.20
CA GLU A 261 42.99 -28.81 -58.66
C GLU A 261 41.73 -28.42 -59.46
N GLY A 262 41.96 -27.59 -60.49
CA GLY A 262 40.97 -27.21 -61.49
C GLY A 262 41.49 -26.16 -62.47
N GLU A 263 42.52 -26.52 -63.24
CA GLU A 263 42.97 -25.75 -64.41
C GLU A 263 41.97 -25.87 -65.56
N GLY A 264 41.62 -24.74 -66.18
CA GLY A 264 40.87 -24.69 -67.42
C GLY A 264 40.67 -23.25 -67.90
N SER A 265 41.51 -22.82 -68.85
CA SER A 265 41.20 -21.98 -70.05
C SER A 265 40.05 -20.97 -69.93
N ASP A 266 40.19 -19.68 -70.24
CA ASP A 266 40.82 -19.07 -71.44
C ASP A 266 40.97 -17.54 -71.25
N PRO A 267 41.74 -16.83 -72.11
CA PRO A 267 42.25 -15.50 -71.80
C PRO A 267 41.47 -14.34 -72.46
N ALA A 268 41.87 -13.15 -71.99
CA ALA A 268 42.14 -11.95 -72.81
C ALA A 268 41.10 -10.81 -72.88
N ILE A 269 41.71 -9.63 -72.83
CA ILE A 269 41.42 -8.37 -73.53
C ILE A 269 40.95 -7.18 -72.66
N GLU A 270 41.78 -6.16 -72.80
CA GLU A 270 41.78 -4.78 -72.36
C GLU A 270 40.47 -3.98 -72.53
N ALA A 271 40.41 -2.99 -71.64
CA ALA A 271 39.77 -1.69 -71.72
C ALA A 271 39.37 -1.14 -73.11
N SER A 272 38.16 -0.58 -73.16
CA SER A 272 37.96 0.81 -73.59
C SER A 272 36.64 1.38 -73.06
N SER A 273 36.76 2.55 -72.45
CA SER A 273 35.71 3.56 -72.22
C SER A 273 35.24 4.18 -73.55
N PRO A 274 34.21 5.05 -73.59
CA PRO A 274 33.60 5.81 -72.48
C PRO A 274 32.16 5.42 -72.10
#